data_AF-A0A7V6JUI0-F1
#
_entry.id   AF-A0A7V6JUI0-F1
#
_cell.length_a   1.000
_cell.length_b   1.000
_cell.length_c   1.000
_cell.angle_alpha   90.00
_cell.angle_beta   90.00
_cell.angle_gamma   90.00
#
_symmetry.space_group_name_H-M   'P 1'
#
loop_
_entity.id
_entity.type
_entity.pdbx_description
1 polymer ?
#
loop_
_entity_poly.entity_id
_entity_poly.type
_entity_poly.pdbx_seq_one_letter_code
_entity_poly.pdbx_strand_id
1 'polypeptide(L)' 'MKKLNYVSGILTGIAAAVAVFLLVSHKPASEPAVPQYSGKITSINSTTDVYRLSVDNAQYIVVVSHKGGVAVTRHK' A
#
# COMPACT_ATOMS: atom_id res chain seq x y z
N MET A 1 32.41 -44.52 8.16
CA MET A 1 32.74 -43.24 7.50
C MET A 1 31.87 -42.94 6.28
N LYS A 2 31.67 -43.84 5.30
CA LYS A 2 30.86 -43.57 4.08
C LYS A 2 29.39 -43.15 4.33
N LYS A 3 28.72 -43.74 5.33
CA LYS A 3 27.31 -43.40 5.66
C LYS A 3 27.15 -42.00 6.27
N LEU A 4 28.17 -41.53 7.01
CA LEU A 4 28.13 -40.21 7.66
C LEU A 4 28.19 -39.07 6.63
N ASN A 5 29.03 -39.25 5.60
CA ASN A 5 29.17 -38.28 4.50
C ASN A 5 27.91 -38.21 3.63
N TYR A 6 27.22 -39.34 3.46
CA TYR A 6 25.95 -39.39 2.72
C TYR A 6 24.82 -38.66 3.47
N VAL A 7 24.71 -38.88 4.79
CA VAL A 7 23.74 -38.18 5.64
C VAL A 7 24.03 -36.68 5.72
N SER A 8 25.31 -36.30 5.82
CA SER A 8 25.74 -34.90 5.78
C SER A 8 25.37 -34.23 4.45
N GLY A 9 25.60 -34.89 3.31
CA GLY A 9 25.22 -34.37 1.99
C GLY A 9 23.70 -34.12 1.86
N ILE A 10 22.89 -35.04 2.37
CA ILE A 10 21.42 -34.89 2.38
C ILE A 10 20.99 -33.70 3.24
N LEU A 11 21.53 -33.56 4.45
CA LEU A 11 21.22 -32.44 5.33
C LEU A 11 21.56 -31.09 4.69
N THR A 12 22.71 -31.01 4.03
CA THR A 12 23.18 -29.79 3.38
C THR A 12 22.30 -29.44 2.18
N GLY A 13 21.85 -30.43 1.41
CA GLY A 13 20.91 -30.24 0.30
C GLY A 13 19.54 -29.74 0.77
N ILE A 14 19.03 -30.28 1.88
CA ILE A 14 17.76 -29.82 2.47
C ILE A 14 17.90 -28.38 2.97
N ALA A 15 18.99 -28.05 3.66
CA ALA A 15 19.23 -26.69 4.14
C ALA A 15 19.31 -25.67 2.99
N ALA A 16 19.99 -26.02 1.90
CA ALA A 16 20.07 -25.17 0.71
C ALA A 16 18.69 -24.98 0.05
N ALA A 17 17.90 -26.04 -0.09
CA ALA A 17 16.55 -25.97 -0.66
C ALA A 17 15.61 -25.08 0.18
N VAL A 18 15.69 -25.19 1.51
CA VAL A 18 14.90 -24.34 2.43
C VAL A 18 15.32 -22.88 2.32
N ALA A 19 16.62 -22.59 2.25
CA ALA A 19 17.12 -21.23 2.09
C ALA A 19 16.63 -20.59 0.79
N VAL A 20 16.71 -21.31 -0.34
CA VAL A 20 16.19 -20.85 -1.64
C VAL A 20 14.68 -20.66 -1.59
N PHE A 21 13.94 -21.57 -0.97
CA PHE A 21 12.49 -21.45 -0.83
C PHE A 21 12.09 -20.21 -0.03
N LEU A 22 12.80 -19.90 1.06
CA LEU A 22 12.54 -18.71 1.87
C LEU A 22 12.84 -17.42 1.11
N LEU A 23 13.88 -17.39 0.28
CA LEU A 23 14.20 -16.24 -0.58
C LEU A 23 13.13 -16.02 -1.66
N VAL A 24 12.71 -17.09 -2.35
CA VAL A 24 11.69 -17.02 -3.40
C VAL A 24 10.30 -16.72 -2.83
N SER A 25 9.98 -17.26 -1.65
CA SER A 25 8.70 -17.03 -0.98
C SER A 25 8.62 -15.71 -0.23
N HIS A 26 9.71 -14.94 -0.19
CA HIS A 26 9.72 -13.62 0.42
C HIS A 26 8.91 -12.65 -0.43
N LYS A 27 7.59 -12.64 -0.22
CA LYS A 27 6.74 -11.57 -0.73
C LYS A 27 7.03 -10.33 0.10
N PRO A 28 7.39 -9.19 -0.52
CA PRO A 28 7.44 -7.93 0.22
C PRO A 28 6.09 -7.75 0.89
N ALA A 29 6.11 -7.38 2.17
CA ALA A 29 4.89 -7.03 2.88
C ALA A 29 4.15 -6.00 2.02
N SER A 30 2.89 -6.31 1.67
CA SER A 30 2.05 -5.36 0.96
C SER A 30 2.11 -4.04 1.72
N GLU A 31 2.49 -2.97 1.02
CA GLU A 31 2.45 -1.64 1.62
C GLU A 31 1.05 -1.43 2.22
N PRO A 32 0.95 -0.83 3.42
CA PRO A 32 -0.34 -0.58 4.01
C PRO A 32 -1.18 0.19 3.00
N ALA A 33 -2.29 -0.40 2.54
CA ALA A 33 -3.19 0.23 1.61
C ALA A 33 -3.71 1.51 2.27
N VAL A 34 -3.15 2.65 1.85
CA VAL A 34 -3.58 3.94 2.34
C VAL A 34 -5.03 4.12 1.90
N PRO A 35 -5.95 4.46 2.81
CA PRO A 35 -7.36 4.63 2.44
C PRO A 35 -7.49 5.78 1.45
N GLN A 36 -7.64 5.43 0.17
CA GLN A 36 -7.98 6.36 -0.88
C GLN A 36 -9.48 6.61 -0.80
N TYR A 37 -9.85 7.84 -0.48
CA TYR A 37 -11.25 8.25 -0.37
C TYR A 37 -11.48 9.48 -1.23
N SER A 38 -12.54 9.42 -2.04
CA SER A 38 -13.06 10.57 -2.77
C SER A 38 -14.56 10.63 -2.56
N GLY A 39 -15.04 11.71 -1.98
CA GLY A 39 -16.47 11.86 -1.69
C GLY A 39 -16.86 13.29 -1.40
N LYS A 40 -18.08 13.65 -1.79
CA LYS A 40 -18.70 14.93 -1.44
C LYS A 40 -19.01 14.94 0.06
N ILE A 41 -18.49 15.94 0.76
CA ILE A 41 -18.78 16.16 2.18
C ILE A 41 -20.07 16.97 2.31
N THR A 42 -20.16 18.07 1.56
CA THR A 42 -21.26 19.02 1.66
C THR A 42 -21.33 19.92 0.42
N SER A 43 -22.38 20.73 0.34
CA SER A 43 -22.48 21.85 -0.60
C SER A 43 -22.57 23.14 0.23
N ILE A 44 -21.71 24.12 -0.07
CA ILE A 44 -21.76 25.43 0.59
C ILE A 44 -22.97 26.22 0.08
N ASN A 45 -23.26 26.10 -1.21
CA ASN A 45 -24.43 26.68 -1.87
C ASN A 45 -24.79 25.85 -3.11
N SER A 46 -25.78 26.30 -3.89
CA SER A 46 -26.25 25.60 -5.10
C SER A 46 -25.19 25.49 -6.22
N THR A 47 -24.08 26.19 -6.10
CA THR A 47 -23.03 26.28 -7.12
C THR A 47 -21.65 25.87 -6.61
N THR A 48 -21.52 25.50 -5.33
CA THR A 48 -20.22 25.26 -4.68
C THR A 48 -20.29 24.01 -3.83
N ASP A 49 -19.52 23.01 -4.20
CA ASP A 49 -19.46 21.71 -3.56
C ASP A 49 -18.10 21.50 -2.89
N VAL A 50 -18.10 20.80 -1.76
CA VAL A 50 -16.90 20.50 -0.99
C VAL A 50 -16.72 18.99 -0.96
N TYR A 51 -15.53 18.55 -1.35
CA TYR A 51 -15.14 17.17 -1.40
C TYR A 51 -13.99 16.91 -0.42
N ARG A 52 -13.98 15.70 0.12
CA ARG A 52 -12.86 15.14 0.85
C ARG A 52 -12.12 14.24 -0.11
N LEU A 53 -10.82 14.47 -0.22
CA LEU A 53 -9.91 13.64 -0.97
C LEU A 53 -8.81 13.16 -0.02
N SER A 54 -8.67 11.86 0.17
CA SER A 54 -7.58 11.27 0.95
C SER A 54 -6.64 10.53 -0.01
N VAL A 55 -5.39 10.99 -0.09
CA VAL A 55 -4.33 10.48 -0.98
C VAL A 55 -3.03 10.49 -0.20
N ASP A 56 -2.25 9.42 -0.26
CA ASP A 56 -0.91 9.32 0.35
C ASP A 56 -0.86 9.73 1.82
N ASN A 57 -1.88 9.33 2.58
CA ASN A 57 -2.04 9.57 4.01
C ASN A 57 -2.25 11.06 4.36
N ALA A 58 -2.42 11.90 3.35
CA ALA A 58 -2.85 13.28 3.46
C ALA A 58 -4.35 13.40 3.15
N GLN A 59 -5.01 14.32 3.84
CA GLN A 59 -6.40 14.69 3.62
C GLN A 59 -6.44 16.08 3.00
N TYR A 60 -7.05 16.16 1.83
CA TYR A 60 -7.33 17.38 1.11
C TYR A 60 -8.83 17.69 1.17
N ILE A 61 -9.12 18.99 1.27
CA ILE A 61 -10.45 19.54 1.07
C ILE A 61 -10.44 20.24 -0.27
N VAL A 62 -11.28 19.76 -1.18
CA VAL A 62 -11.41 20.29 -2.53
C VAL A 62 -12.74 21.03 -2.60
N VAL A 63 -12.68 22.33 -2.83
CA VAL A 63 -13.87 23.17 -3.05
C VAL A 63 -13.99 23.40 -4.55
N VAL A 64 -15.10 22.97 -5.14
CA VAL A 64 -15.39 23.10 -6.57
C VAL A 64 -16.59 24.00 -6.74
N SER A 65 -16.41 25.10 -7.48
CA SER A 65 -17.50 25.92 -7.97
C SER A 65 -17.88 25.52 -9.38
N HIS A 66 -19.17 25.32 -9.63
CA HIS A 66 -19.72 25.06 -10.97
C HIS A 66 -19.51 26.23 -11.94
N LYS A 67 -19.09 27.41 -11.43
CA LYS A 67 -18.70 28.58 -12.23
C LYS A 67 -17.23 28.60 -12.64
N GLY A 68 -16.46 27.53 -12.36
CA GLY A 68 -15.09 27.34 -12.86
C GLY A 68 -13.97 27.60 -11.86
N GLY A 69 -14.27 27.74 -10.56
CA GLY A 69 -13.26 27.90 -9.51
C GLY A 69 -12.98 26.58 -8.78
N VAL A 70 -11.71 26.25 -8.58
CA VAL A 70 -11.31 25.12 -7.73
C VAL A 70 -10.28 25.58 -6.72
N ALA A 71 -10.53 25.30 -5.45
CA ALA A 71 -9.56 25.49 -4.37
C ALA A 71 -9.26 24.16 -3.72
N VAL A 72 -7.98 23.84 -3.56
CA VAL A 72 -7.53 22.63 -2.87
C VAL A 72 -6.71 23.08 -1.68
N THR A 73 -7.10 22.63 -0.49
CA THR A 73 -6.32 22.87 0.71
C THR A 73 -6.01 21.56 1.42
N ARG A 74 -4.79 21.44 1.92
CA ARG A 74 -4.39 20.32 2.76
C ARG A 74 -4.91 20.56 4.18
N HIS A 75 -5.69 19.62 4.70
CA HIS A 75 -6.21 19.67 6.06
C HIS A 75 -5.29 18.94 7.05
N LYS A 76 -4.80 17.76 6.68
CA LYS A 76 -3.78 16.97 7.40
C LYS A 76 -2.83 16.31 6.42
#